data_AF-A0A4R3L4H2-F1
#
_entry.id   AF-A0A4R3L4H2-F1
#
_cell.length_a   1.000
_cell.length_b   1.000
_cell.length_c   1.000
_cell.angle_alpha   90.00
_cell.angle_beta   90.00
_cell.angle_gamma   90.00
#
_symmetry.space_group_name_H-M   'P 1'
#
loop_
_entity.id
_entity.type
_entity.pdbx_description
1 polymer ?
#
loop_
_entity_poly.entity_id
_entity_poly.type
_entity_poly.pdbx_seq_one_letter_code
_entity_poly.pdbx_strand_id
1 'polypeptide(L)'
;MNLFEKFVRENVDQPASLSTEHTIKIPAELSKAFEHVCRKRNQSFNEAIHSLIKEAVDQDQKPKKTPQESPDEPDPVKFMGDDVWR
;
A
#
# COMPACT_ATOMS: atom_id res chain seq x y z
N MET A 1 16.94 -35.52 -12.35
CA MET A 1 17.51 -34.55 -11.40
C MET A 1 17.06 -35.00 -10.02
N ASN A 2 18.00 -35.46 -9.19
CA ASN A 2 17.71 -36.12 -7.92
C ASN A 2 17.14 -35.10 -6.90
N LEU A 3 16.27 -35.54 -6.00
CA LEU A 3 15.62 -34.68 -4.99
C LEU A 3 16.65 -33.90 -4.16
N PHE A 4 17.82 -34.51 -3.94
CA PHE A 4 18.97 -33.92 -3.27
C PHE A 4 19.56 -32.72 -4.04
N GLU A 5 19.67 -32.82 -5.38
CA GLU A 5 20.17 -31.73 -6.22
C GLU A 5 19.21 -30.53 -6.21
N LYS A 6 17.89 -30.76 -6.15
CA LYS A 6 16.91 -29.69 -5.94
C LYS A 6 17.08 -29.02 -4.59
N PHE A 7 17.22 -29.80 -3.51
CA PHE A 7 17.34 -29.28 -2.15
C PHE A 7 18.61 -28.43 -1.96
N VAL A 8 19.75 -28.90 -2.47
CA VAL A 8 21.03 -28.17 -2.43
C VAL A 8 20.91 -26.87 -3.23
N ARG A 9 20.30 -26.91 -4.42
CA ARG A 9 20.16 -25.72 -5.26
C ARG A 9 19.22 -24.67 -4.66
N GLU A 10 18.18 -25.09 -3.96
CA GLU A 10 17.21 -24.20 -3.33
C GLU A 10 17.69 -23.60 -2.00
N ASN A 11 18.51 -24.32 -1.22
CA ASN A 11 18.88 -23.91 0.15
C ASN A 11 20.36 -23.58 0.36
N VAL A 12 21.26 -24.05 -0.51
CA VAL A 12 22.72 -23.88 -0.36
C VAL A 12 23.28 -22.93 -1.42
N ASP A 13 22.80 -23.03 -2.67
CA ASP A 13 23.28 -22.20 -3.79
C ASP A 13 22.48 -20.92 -4.04
N GLN A 14 21.44 -20.62 -3.23
CA GLN A 14 20.91 -19.26 -3.27
C GLN A 14 22.01 -18.32 -2.74
N PRO A 15 22.53 -17.38 -3.54
CA PRO A 15 23.31 -16.30 -2.97
C PRO A 15 22.36 -15.62 -1.99
N ALA A 16 22.67 -15.73 -0.69
CA ALA A 16 21.91 -15.10 0.38
C ALA A 16 21.47 -13.73 -0.14
N SER A 17 20.15 -13.58 -0.37
CA SER A 17 19.62 -12.40 -1.02
C SER A 17 20.17 -11.21 -0.26
N LEU A 18 21.09 -10.49 -0.92
CA LEU A 18 21.88 -9.44 -0.28
C LEU A 18 20.89 -8.48 0.36
N SER A 19 20.78 -8.57 1.69
CA SER A 19 20.05 -7.61 2.51
C SER A 19 20.74 -6.29 2.29
N THR A 20 20.26 -5.53 1.32
CA THR A 20 20.84 -4.24 0.96
C THR A 20 20.42 -3.27 2.05
N GLU A 21 21.36 -3.00 2.96
CA GLU A 21 21.17 -2.02 4.01
C GLU A 21 21.18 -0.62 3.40
N HIS A 22 20.13 0.15 3.68
CA HIS A 22 20.00 1.53 3.23
C HIS A 22 19.90 2.45 4.45
N THR A 23 20.73 3.50 4.47
CA THR A 23 20.66 4.52 5.53
C THR A 23 19.78 5.66 5.07
N ILE A 24 18.67 5.89 5.78
CA ILE A 24 17.73 6.99 5.51
C ILE A 24 17.91 8.06 6.57
N LYS A 25 18.12 9.31 6.14
CA LYS A 25 18.18 10.46 7.06
C LYS A 25 16.79 11.07 7.19
N ILE A 26 16.23 11.02 8.39
CA ILE A 26 14.94 11.64 8.70
C ILE A 26 15.19 13.03 9.30
N PRO A 27 14.59 14.10 8.75
CA PRO A 27 14.63 15.43 9.36
C PRO A 27 14.11 15.41 10.79
N ALA A 28 14.74 16.19 11.68
CA ALA A 28 14.40 16.20 13.11
C ALA A 28 12.94 16.61 13.40
N GLU A 29 12.32 17.39 12.51
CA GLU A 29 10.91 17.80 12.61
C GLU A 29 9.95 16.61 12.44
N LEU A 30 10.34 15.64 11.63
CA LEU A 30 9.51 14.47 11.29
C LEU A 30 9.74 13.30 12.24
N SER A 31 10.79 13.31 13.05
CA SER A 31 11.12 12.21 13.97
C SER A 31 10.00 11.94 14.97
N LYS A 32 9.45 12.99 15.59
CA LYS A 32 8.35 12.89 16.56
C LYS A 32 7.07 12.35 15.93
N ALA A 33 6.75 12.80 14.73
CA ALA A 33 5.59 12.32 13.98
C ALA A 33 5.75 10.84 13.63
N PHE A 34 6.95 10.44 13.21
CA PHE A 34 7.26 9.07 12.87
C PHE A 34 7.21 8.14 14.10
N GLU A 35 7.80 8.53 15.23
CA GLU A 35 7.70 7.77 16.49
C GLU A 35 6.25 7.54 16.92
N HIS A 36 5.40 8.56 16.76
CA HIS A 36 3.97 8.42 17.07
C HIS A 36 3.29 7.38 16.18
N VAL A 37 3.62 7.34 14.88
CA VAL A 37 3.11 6.34 13.94
C VAL A 37 3.56 4.93 14.35
N CYS A 38 4.82 4.74 14.70
CA CYS A 38 5.35 3.46 15.18
C CYS A 38 4.59 2.95 16.40
N ARG A 39 4.37 3.83 17.39
CA ARG A 39 3.60 3.48 18.61
C ARG A 39 2.15 3.14 18.28
N LYS A 40 1.50 3.93 17.42
CA LYS A 40 0.09 3.72 17.05
C LYS A 40 -0.13 2.39 16.32
N ARG A 41 0.83 1.99 15.47
CA ARG A 41 0.75 0.74 14.69
C ARG A 41 1.39 -0.46 15.40
N ASN A 42 1.96 -0.26 16.60
CA ASN A 42 2.73 -1.25 17.35
C ASN A 42 3.83 -1.92 16.49
N GLN A 43 4.56 -1.10 15.75
CA GLN A 43 5.61 -1.52 14.82
C GLN A 43 6.98 -1.02 15.28
N SER A 44 8.02 -1.79 14.99
CA SER A 44 9.39 -1.29 15.09
C SER A 44 9.65 -0.18 14.06
N PHE A 45 10.66 0.64 14.32
CA PHE A 45 11.02 1.76 13.47
C PHE A 45 11.24 1.32 12.00
N ASN A 46 11.96 0.22 11.79
CA ASN A 46 12.25 -0.31 10.46
C ASN A 46 10.98 -0.84 9.77
N GLU A 47 10.14 -1.59 10.49
CA GLU A 47 8.88 -2.11 9.93
C GLU A 47 7.95 -0.97 9.49
N ALA A 48 7.86 0.08 10.30
CA ALA A 48 7.05 1.25 9.97
C ALA A 48 7.58 1.97 8.71
N ILE A 49 8.90 2.11 8.55
CA ILE A 49 9.49 2.66 7.32
C ILE A 49 9.13 1.78 6.12
N HIS A 50 9.32 0.47 6.22
CA HIS A 50 8.99 -0.46 5.15
C HIS A 50 7.51 -0.41 4.77
N SER A 51 6.61 -0.33 5.75
CA SER A 51 5.17 -0.18 5.52
C SER A 51 4.84 1.09 4.77
N LEU A 52 5.43 2.23 5.15
CA LEU A 52 5.16 3.51 4.49
C LEU A 52 5.73 3.57 3.07
N ILE A 53 6.93 3.03 2.85
CA ILE A 53 7.51 2.93 1.50
C ILE A 53 6.61 2.08 0.62
N LYS A 54 6.15 0.93 1.13
CA LYS A 54 5.24 0.06 0.39
C LYS A 54 3.90 0.74 0.08
N GLU A 55 3.30 1.42 1.06
CA GLU A 55 2.08 2.20 0.87
C GLU A 55 2.25 3.28 -0.21
N ALA A 56 3.37 4.00 -0.21
CA ALA A 56 3.67 5.02 -1.21
C ALA A 56 3.82 4.42 -2.62
N VAL A 57 4.56 3.32 -2.75
CA VAL A 57 4.74 2.61 -4.03
C VAL A 57 3.41 2.08 -4.55
N ASP A 58 2.58 1.50 -3.67
CA ASP A 58 1.25 0.98 -4.03
C ASP A 58 0.29 2.12 -4.44
N GLN A 59 0.47 3.33 -3.90
CA GLN A 59 -0.29 4.52 -4.31
C GLN A 59 0.17 5.07 -5.66
N ASP A 60 1.47 5.10 -5.94
CA ASP A 60 2.01 5.55 -7.22
C ASP A 60 1.67 4.57 -8.37
N GLN A 61 1.56 3.28 -8.08
CA GLN A 61 1.15 2.26 -9.06
C GLN A 61 -0.36 2.23 -9.31
N LYS A 62 -1.17 2.75 -8.39
CA LYS A 62 -2.59 2.95 -8.67
C LYS A 62 -2.73 4.16 -9.59
N PRO A 63 -3.35 4.03 -10.77
CA PRO A 63 -3.69 5.20 -11.55
C PRO A 63 -4.53 6.11 -10.65
N LYS A 64 -4.11 7.38 -10.51
CA LYS A 64 -4.88 8.41 -9.83
C LYS A 64 -6.30 8.34 -10.39
N LYS A 65 -7.24 7.75 -9.64
CA LYS A 65 -8.65 8.04 -9.85
C LYS A 65 -8.75 9.53 -9.60
N THR A 66 -8.87 10.29 -10.68
CA THR A 66 -9.37 11.65 -10.66
C THR A 66 -10.55 11.69 -9.69
N PRO A 67 -10.57 12.62 -8.72
CA PRO A 67 -11.81 12.96 -8.05
C PRO A 67 -12.70 13.63 -9.10
N GLN A 68 -13.41 12.84 -9.90
CA GLN A 68 -14.64 13.29 -10.52
C GLN A 68 -15.73 13.08 -9.48
N GLU A 69 -15.79 14.06 -8.58
CA GLU A 69 -17.05 14.52 -8.01
C GLU A 69 -17.91 14.97 -9.21
N SER A 70 -18.78 14.11 -9.67
CA SER A 70 -20.06 14.54 -10.22
C SER A 70 -21.09 13.95 -9.27
N PRO A 71 -21.88 14.79 -8.55
CA PRO A 71 -23.09 14.25 -7.96
C PRO A 71 -23.88 13.65 -9.13
N ASP A 72 -24.21 12.35 -9.04
CA ASP A 72 -25.24 11.79 -9.91
C ASP A 72 -26.47 12.70 -9.72
N GLU A 73 -26.75 13.54 -10.71
CA GLU A 73 -28.04 14.21 -10.82
C GLU A 73 -29.08 13.10 -10.76
N PRO A 74 -30.03 13.14 -9.81
CA PRO A 74 -30.99 12.08 -9.70
C PRO A 74 -31.87 12.06 -10.96
N ASP A 75 -31.96 10.88 -11.56
CA ASP A 75 -32.65 10.58 -12.81
C ASP A 75 -34.07 11.20 -12.85
N PRO A 76 -34.36 12.19 -13.72
CA PRO A 76 -35.64 12.92 -13.72
C PRO A 76 -36.84 12.02 -14.05
N VAL A 77 -36.60 10.87 -14.66
CA VAL A 77 -37.62 9.86 -14.98
C VAL A 77 -38.21 9.22 -13.71
N LYS A 78 -37.45 9.15 -12.61
CA LYS A 78 -37.93 8.62 -11.33
C LYS A 78 -38.77 9.64 -10.53
N PHE A 79 -38.80 10.90 -10.92
CA PHE A 79 -39.55 11.97 -10.23
C PHE A 79 -40.91 12.30 -10.86
N MET A 80 -41.17 11.89 -12.11
CA MET A 80 -42.47 12.10 -12.80
C MET A 80 -43.19 10.79 -13.11
N GLY A 81 -42.96 9.75 -12.32
CA GLY A 81 -43.47 8.40 -12.55
C GLY A 81 -44.61 7.97 -11.63
N ASP A 82 -45.31 8.89 -10.97
CA ASP A 82 -46.43 8.56 -10.09
C ASP A 82 -47.59 9.55 -10.32
N ASP A 83 -48.21 9.46 -11.50
CA ASP A 83 -49.53 10.03 -11.76
C ASP A 83 -50.14 9.52 -13.08
N VAL A 84 -50.52 8.24 -13.15
CA VAL A 84 -51.72 7.86 -13.93
C VAL A 84 -52.42 6.67 -13.26
N TRP A 85 -53.08 6.94 -12.14
CA TRP A 85 -54.35 6.25 -11.88
C TRP A 85 -55.33 6.68 -12.97
N ARG A 86 -55.48 5.87 -14.02
CA ARG A 86 -56.70 5.76 -14.85
C ARG A 86 -56.72 4.45 -15.63
#